data_AF-A0A1Y2WVN6-F1
#
_entry.id   AF-A0A1Y2WVN6-F1
#
_cell.length_a   1.000
_cell.length_b   1.000
_cell.length_c   1.000
_cell.angle_alpha   90.00
_cell.angle_beta   90.00
_cell.angle_gamma   90.00
#
_symmetry.space_group_name_H-M   'P 1'
#
loop_
_entity.id
_entity.type
_entity.pdbx_description
1 polymer ?
#
loop_
_entity_poly.entity_id
_entity_poly.type
_entity_poly.pdbx_seq_one_letter_code
_entity_poly.pdbx_strand_id
1 'polypeptide(L)'
;MCTEESGTPSDEFYANAFVLHSQGLQQTDTEGIFQNIPRPETTRPGPQLVEDLIQDVGSNVDKKLLGQNLLDSFALILARPGGKGVVAVVIEKQKDQNTYKLHVSMNNTPNKASKLLAEKIQEWFSNRGQDTVESGHLRAQSILWDDILRNCCQNISTSIANACIGGTEEEKHELLQGTLLYVRNLNITLNKRGEEEKKVEKVLDLLSTFFNTSASNNSNISNLGASRGVSIYSERREYAHGNGRMLRFLHDITEECFGLVESHAAAMRNYLNDLNNKLQRKLEGKASEDVENHRRLLGRVRSLIYTIAKYVRAWYDIVHFKAHCNSADLVFNFDLGEGRRPGGCGLDFDKILSQAAQLGIFDEANKESMEAFHDVEQNCISAWNHCEMQMLEFVLAKEESRFYNYVGCSKGPCWLCYHVLVNMTSQFEMRPSHFKLYPRWLPPNFTKDQAHKERFVAVLKLLTKEMRRLIDLRKGGEYRPRNAKPDCPDDEDTFLSLREAPKS
;
A
#
# COMPACT_ATOMS: atom_id res chain seq x y z
N MET A 1 -5.62 30.85 9.90
CA MET A 1 -5.39 32.04 9.06
C MET A 1 -6.17 31.85 7.77
N CYS A 2 -7.43 32.24 7.82
CA CYS A 2 -8.31 32.46 6.67
C CYS A 2 -8.97 33.80 6.98
N THR A 3 -8.70 34.83 6.19
CA THR A 3 -9.45 36.09 6.28
C THR A 3 -10.79 35.90 5.59
N GLU A 4 -11.86 36.47 6.15
CA GLU A 4 -13.27 36.28 5.82
C GLU A 4 -13.70 36.89 4.47
N GLU A 5 -12.87 36.82 3.44
CA GLU A 5 -13.29 37.16 2.08
C GLU A 5 -13.97 35.94 1.43
N SER A 6 -15.09 36.20 0.76
CA SER A 6 -15.95 35.19 0.13
C SER A 6 -15.18 34.31 -0.86
N GLY A 7 -15.08 33.02 -0.53
CA GLY A 7 -14.53 31.97 -1.37
C GLY A 7 -13.01 31.91 -1.31
N THR A 8 -12.45 31.32 -0.26
CA THR A 8 -11.00 31.09 -0.25
C THR A 8 -10.65 30.07 -1.34
N PRO A 9 -9.45 30.13 -1.97
CA PRO A 9 -9.00 29.12 -2.92
C PRO A 9 -9.07 27.67 -2.37
N SER A 10 -9.10 27.54 -1.05
CA SER A 10 -9.31 26.28 -0.33
C SER A 10 -10.76 25.77 -0.47
N ASP A 11 -11.76 26.64 -0.29
CA ASP A 11 -13.19 26.25 -0.33
C ASP A 11 -13.52 25.62 -1.70
N GLU A 12 -13.09 26.28 -2.77
CA GLU A 12 -13.31 25.79 -4.13
C GLU A 12 -12.56 24.48 -4.41
N PHE A 13 -11.33 24.36 -3.93
CA PHE A 13 -10.56 23.12 -4.09
C PHE A 13 -11.32 21.93 -3.50
N TYR A 14 -11.81 22.07 -2.26
CA TYR A 14 -12.55 21.00 -1.59
C TYR A 14 -13.92 20.73 -2.22
N ALA A 15 -14.61 21.78 -2.68
CA ALA A 15 -15.86 21.62 -3.43
C ALA A 15 -15.62 20.75 -4.68
N ASN A 16 -14.63 21.08 -5.52
CA ASN A 16 -14.32 20.29 -6.70
C ASN A 16 -13.84 18.86 -6.36
N ALA A 17 -13.05 18.70 -5.30
CA ALA A 17 -12.60 17.40 -4.87
C ALA A 17 -13.76 16.49 -4.43
N PHE A 18 -14.71 17.06 -3.69
CA PHE A 18 -15.93 16.37 -3.29
C PHE A 18 -16.76 15.93 -4.51
N VAL A 19 -16.93 16.84 -5.48
CA VAL A 19 -17.67 16.57 -6.71
C VAL A 19 -17.06 15.42 -7.52
N LEU A 20 -15.75 15.43 -7.72
CA LEU A 20 -15.08 14.34 -8.44
C LEU A 20 -15.26 12.99 -7.73
N HIS A 21 -15.15 13.01 -6.39
CA HIS A 21 -15.32 11.82 -5.57
C HIS A 21 -16.75 11.26 -5.65
N SER A 22 -17.77 12.10 -5.47
CA SER A 22 -19.18 11.69 -5.52
C SER A 22 -19.59 11.17 -6.90
N GLN A 23 -18.96 11.70 -7.93
CA GLN A 23 -19.15 11.24 -9.30
C GLN A 23 -18.46 9.90 -9.61
N GLY A 24 -17.61 9.38 -8.71
CA GLY A 24 -16.81 8.19 -8.95
C GLY A 24 -15.89 8.34 -10.17
N LEU A 25 -15.52 9.57 -10.53
CA LEU A 25 -14.59 9.81 -11.61
C LEU A 25 -13.23 9.30 -11.17
N GLN A 26 -12.66 8.35 -11.92
CA GLN A 26 -11.27 7.98 -11.73
C GLN A 26 -10.39 9.12 -12.23
N GLN A 27 -9.44 9.48 -11.37
CA GLN A 27 -8.44 10.45 -11.67
C GLN A 27 -7.41 9.80 -12.61
N THR A 28 -6.95 10.52 -13.62
CA THR A 28 -5.83 10.08 -14.46
C THR A 28 -4.55 10.72 -13.97
N ASP A 29 -3.41 10.13 -14.35
CA ASP A 29 -2.17 10.88 -14.29
C ASP A 29 -2.29 12.11 -15.20
N THR A 30 -1.62 13.16 -14.78
CA THR A 30 -1.66 14.49 -15.35
C THR A 30 -0.27 14.87 -15.87
N GLU A 31 0.44 13.85 -16.37
CA GLU A 31 1.77 13.98 -16.95
C GLU A 31 1.80 15.18 -17.91
N GLY A 32 2.76 16.08 -17.69
CA GLY A 32 2.95 17.29 -18.50
C GLY A 32 2.24 18.55 -18.02
N ILE A 33 1.16 18.47 -17.23
CA ILE A 33 0.46 19.67 -16.71
C ILE A 33 1.30 20.35 -15.61
N PHE A 34 2.02 19.55 -14.83
CA PHE A 34 2.66 19.96 -13.59
C PHE A 34 4.13 20.40 -13.72
N GLN A 35 4.72 20.30 -14.91
CA GLN A 35 6.13 20.67 -15.13
C GLN A 35 6.39 22.18 -15.13
N ASN A 36 5.34 23.01 -15.10
CA ASN A 36 5.42 24.46 -15.28
C ASN A 36 5.14 25.28 -14.01
N ILE A 37 5.14 24.69 -12.81
CA ILE A 37 5.02 25.49 -11.58
C ILE A 37 6.30 26.28 -11.38
N PRO A 38 6.25 27.63 -11.45
CA PRO A 38 7.44 28.44 -11.21
C PRO A 38 7.98 28.13 -9.82
N ARG A 39 9.27 27.76 -9.74
CA ARG A 39 9.95 27.69 -8.44
C ARG A 39 10.19 29.14 -7.99
N PRO A 40 9.78 29.53 -6.78
CA PRO A 40 10.10 30.86 -6.27
C PRO A 40 11.62 31.09 -6.35
N GLU A 41 12.08 32.20 -6.91
CA GLU A 41 13.52 32.50 -7.06
C GLU A 41 14.26 32.53 -5.72
N THR A 42 13.52 32.70 -4.62
CA THR A 42 14.00 32.73 -3.23
C THR A 42 13.94 31.37 -2.51
N THR A 43 13.65 30.27 -3.20
CA THR A 43 13.65 28.96 -2.52
C THR A 43 15.04 28.64 -1.98
N ARG A 44 15.12 28.48 -0.67
CA ARG A 44 16.29 27.93 0.02
C ARG A 44 16.72 26.62 -0.63
N PRO A 45 18.01 26.26 -0.59
CA PRO A 45 18.45 24.95 -1.02
C PRO A 45 17.63 23.89 -0.27
N GLY A 46 16.96 23.01 -1.02
CA GLY A 46 16.24 21.88 -0.45
C GLY A 46 17.21 20.88 0.21
N PRO A 47 16.68 19.84 0.87
CA PRO A 47 17.52 18.79 1.45
C PRO A 47 18.50 18.23 0.41
N GLN A 48 19.69 17.87 0.88
CA GLN A 48 20.65 17.18 0.04
C GLN A 48 20.13 15.78 -0.27
N LEU A 49 20.24 15.35 -1.53
CA LEU A 49 19.86 14.00 -1.91
C LEU A 49 21.04 13.05 -1.87
N VAL A 50 20.75 11.82 -1.48
CA VAL A 50 21.59 10.66 -1.75
C VAL A 50 20.91 9.88 -2.86
N GLU A 51 21.55 9.78 -4.03
CA GLU A 51 21.00 9.06 -5.18
C GLU A 51 21.00 7.54 -4.99
N ASP A 52 22.03 7.02 -4.29
CA ASP A 52 22.18 5.59 -4.02
C ASP A 52 22.32 5.32 -2.52
N LEU A 53 21.34 4.61 -1.95
CA LEU A 53 21.46 4.08 -0.58
C LEU A 53 22.51 2.99 -0.48
N ILE A 54 22.66 2.20 -1.54
CA ILE A 54 23.47 0.98 -1.56
C ILE A 54 24.53 1.14 -2.64
N GLN A 55 25.76 1.44 -2.22
CA GLN A 55 26.84 1.83 -3.13
C GLN A 55 27.56 0.62 -3.75
N ASP A 56 27.59 -0.52 -3.07
CA ASP A 56 28.40 -1.69 -3.41
C ASP A 56 27.56 -2.90 -3.86
N VAL A 57 26.60 -2.69 -4.75
CA VAL A 57 25.90 -3.80 -5.44
C VAL A 57 26.55 -4.03 -6.80
N GLY A 58 26.67 -5.30 -7.22
CA GLY A 58 27.26 -5.67 -8.52
C GLY A 58 26.67 -4.87 -9.69
N SER A 59 27.44 -4.73 -10.78
CA SER A 59 27.18 -3.81 -11.90
C SER A 59 25.82 -3.93 -12.60
N ASN A 60 25.08 -5.01 -12.36
CA ASN A 60 23.82 -5.31 -13.05
C ASN A 60 22.57 -5.01 -12.21
N VAL A 61 22.71 -4.59 -10.95
CA VAL A 61 21.56 -4.29 -10.09
C VAL A 61 21.28 -2.79 -10.10
N ASP A 62 20.03 -2.43 -10.41
CA ASP A 62 19.54 -1.06 -10.28
C ASP A 62 19.49 -0.66 -8.79
N LYS A 63 20.52 0.07 -8.34
CA LYS A 63 20.70 0.52 -6.95
C LYS A 63 19.57 1.41 -6.48
N LYS A 64 19.08 2.27 -7.37
CA LYS A 64 17.94 3.16 -7.13
C LYS A 64 16.70 2.33 -6.85
N LEU A 65 16.40 1.37 -7.73
CA LEU A 65 15.24 0.52 -7.54
C LEU A 65 15.31 -0.30 -6.22
N LEU A 66 16.50 -0.78 -5.85
CA LEU A 66 16.69 -1.51 -4.60
C LEU A 66 16.41 -0.63 -3.37
N GLY A 67 16.85 0.63 -3.39
CA GLY A 67 16.53 1.60 -2.34
C GLY A 67 15.04 1.91 -2.25
N GLN A 68 14.35 2.01 -3.39
CA GLN A 68 12.89 2.22 -3.44
C GLN A 68 12.15 1.03 -2.81
N ASN A 69 12.49 -0.19 -3.24
CA ASN A 69 11.91 -1.43 -2.74
C ASN A 69 12.13 -1.60 -1.23
N LEU A 70 13.31 -1.21 -0.72
CA LEU A 70 13.61 -1.26 0.71
C LEU A 70 12.68 -0.37 1.53
N LEU A 71 12.49 0.90 1.14
CA LEU A 71 11.60 1.82 1.87
C LEU A 71 10.15 1.34 1.81
N ASP A 72 9.75 0.84 0.65
CA ASP A 72 8.44 0.24 0.44
C ASP A 72 8.20 -1.00 1.31
N SER A 73 9.25 -1.80 1.51
CA SER A 73 9.28 -2.97 2.37
C SER A 73 9.14 -2.59 3.84
N PHE A 74 9.90 -1.59 4.31
CA PHE A 74 9.75 -1.07 5.66
C PHE A 74 8.34 -0.53 5.91
N ALA A 75 7.79 0.26 4.98
CA ALA A 75 6.44 0.78 5.11
C ALA A 75 5.41 -0.37 5.18
N LEU A 76 5.56 -1.40 4.36
CA LEU A 76 4.69 -2.58 4.36
C LEU A 76 4.72 -3.33 5.70
N ILE A 77 5.91 -3.63 6.25
CA ILE A 77 6.02 -4.44 7.47
C ILE A 77 5.63 -3.65 8.72
N LEU A 78 5.79 -2.33 8.73
CA LEU A 78 5.37 -1.46 9.84
C LEU A 78 3.89 -1.09 9.78
N ALA A 79 3.22 -1.38 8.66
CA ALA A 79 1.79 -1.11 8.48
C ALA A 79 0.95 -1.90 9.48
N ARG A 80 0.03 -1.20 10.16
CA ARG A 80 -0.89 -1.88 11.07
C ARG A 80 -1.87 -2.76 10.29
N PRO A 81 -2.35 -3.84 10.92
CA PRO A 81 -3.45 -4.62 10.38
C PRO A 81 -4.69 -3.82 9.98
N GLY A 82 -5.19 -4.08 8.78
CA GLY A 82 -6.46 -3.55 8.26
C GLY A 82 -6.35 -2.22 7.52
N GLY A 83 -7.49 -1.70 7.05
CA GLY A 83 -7.55 -0.49 6.20
C GLY A 83 -7.01 0.79 6.84
N LYS A 84 -6.80 0.78 8.17
CA LYS A 84 -6.44 1.98 8.95
C LYS A 84 -4.93 2.13 9.19
N GLY A 85 -4.09 1.16 8.87
CA GLY A 85 -2.65 1.18 9.18
C GLY A 85 -1.75 1.68 8.06
N VAL A 86 -1.94 2.89 7.56
CA VAL A 86 -1.09 3.41 6.46
C VAL A 86 0.23 3.94 7.05
N VAL A 87 1.33 3.70 6.34
CA VAL A 87 2.67 4.12 6.74
C VAL A 87 3.37 4.76 5.55
N ALA A 88 4.07 5.86 5.79
CA ALA A 88 5.07 6.40 4.88
C ALA A 88 6.43 6.43 5.59
N VAL A 89 7.50 6.15 4.86
CA VAL A 89 8.87 6.17 5.37
C VAL A 89 9.80 6.93 4.44
N VAL A 90 10.80 7.57 5.04
CA VAL A 90 12.00 8.07 4.35
C VAL A 90 13.21 7.68 5.15
N ILE A 91 14.36 7.61 4.49
CA ILE A 91 15.63 7.36 5.17
C ILE A 91 16.55 8.55 5.03
N GLU A 92 17.11 8.96 6.15
CA GLU A 92 18.07 10.04 6.27
C GLU A 92 19.45 9.46 6.56
N LYS A 93 20.42 9.74 5.67
CA LYS A 93 21.82 9.43 5.92
C LYS A 93 22.41 10.48 6.86
N GLN A 94 22.87 10.06 8.02
CA GLN A 94 23.49 10.94 9.00
C GLN A 94 24.91 11.36 8.54
N LYS A 95 25.50 12.34 9.23
CA LYS A 95 26.82 12.90 8.87
C LYS A 95 27.96 11.88 9.06
N ASP A 96 27.83 11.02 10.06
CA ASP A 96 28.64 9.81 10.19
C ASP A 96 28.23 8.85 9.07
N GLN A 97 29.17 8.52 8.18
CA GLN A 97 28.90 7.87 6.89
C GLN A 97 28.17 6.51 6.98
N ASN A 98 28.05 5.96 8.19
CA ASN A 98 27.47 4.66 8.48
C ASN A 98 26.10 4.70 9.18
N THR A 99 25.57 5.84 9.63
CA THR A 99 24.28 5.81 10.34
C THR A 99 23.14 6.23 9.41
N TYR A 100 22.10 5.40 9.37
CA TYR A 100 20.85 5.69 8.67
C TYR A 100 19.71 5.82 9.67
N LYS A 101 18.90 6.85 9.51
CA LYS A 101 17.70 7.07 10.31
C LYS A 101 16.47 6.87 9.44
N LEU A 102 15.67 5.86 9.75
CA LEU A 102 14.38 5.63 9.12
C LEU A 102 13.32 6.43 9.87
N HIS A 103 12.78 7.45 9.20
CA HIS A 103 11.67 8.23 9.71
C HIS A 103 10.37 7.59 9.25
N VAL A 104 9.45 7.40 10.19
CA VAL A 104 8.21 6.66 9.98
C VAL A 104 7.04 7.57 10.35
N SER A 105 6.19 7.85 9.36
CA SER A 105 4.91 8.51 9.56
C SER A 105 3.79 7.49 9.52
N MET A 106 2.85 7.62 10.44
CA MET A 106 1.65 6.80 10.52
C MET A 106 0.43 7.69 10.64
N ASN A 107 -0.67 7.29 10.01
CA ASN A 107 -1.96 7.98 10.13
C ASN A 107 -2.64 7.77 11.49
N ASN A 108 -2.03 6.95 12.36
CA ASN A 108 -2.49 6.63 13.70
C ASN A 108 -1.29 6.55 14.64
N THR A 109 -1.53 6.64 15.94
CA THR A 109 -0.47 6.38 16.92
C THR A 109 0.16 5.00 16.66
N PRO A 110 1.50 4.90 16.62
CA PRO A 110 2.15 3.62 16.43
C PRO A 110 1.72 2.68 17.54
N ASN A 111 1.25 1.49 17.17
CA ASN A 111 0.85 0.51 18.18
C ASN A 111 2.10 -0.10 18.83
N LYS A 112 1.92 -0.69 20.01
CA LYS A 112 3.00 -1.36 20.75
C LYS A 112 3.73 -2.42 19.89
N ALA A 113 3.01 -3.12 19.02
CA ALA A 113 3.59 -4.15 18.16
C ALA A 113 4.56 -3.59 17.10
N SER A 114 4.22 -2.46 16.47
CA SER A 114 5.06 -1.83 15.45
C SER A 114 6.28 -1.16 16.06
N LYS A 115 6.13 -0.53 17.24
CA LYS A 115 7.28 0.00 18.01
C LYS A 115 8.23 -1.13 18.42
N LEU A 116 7.68 -2.23 18.95
CA LEU A 116 8.48 -3.41 19.32
C LEU A 116 9.17 -4.06 18.11
N LEU A 117 8.50 -4.17 16.97
CA LEU A 117 9.12 -4.70 15.74
C LEU A 117 10.28 -3.79 15.28
N ALA A 118 10.08 -2.47 15.30
CA ALA A 118 11.14 -1.52 14.96
C ALA A 118 12.35 -1.61 15.91
N GLU A 119 12.10 -1.74 17.22
CA GLU A 119 13.16 -1.97 18.22
C GLU A 119 13.95 -3.25 17.91
N LYS A 120 13.26 -4.35 17.56
CA LYS A 120 13.89 -5.61 17.19
C LYS A 120 14.70 -5.53 15.89
N ILE A 121 14.19 -4.83 14.88
CA ILE A 121 14.93 -4.58 13.65
C ILE A 121 16.19 -3.77 13.97
N GLN A 122 16.06 -2.68 14.74
CA GLN A 122 17.19 -1.84 15.15
C GLN A 122 18.24 -2.62 15.94
N GLU A 123 17.83 -3.44 16.91
CA GLU A 123 18.71 -4.34 17.65
C GLU A 123 19.45 -5.30 16.69
N TRP A 124 18.73 -5.91 15.76
CA TRP A 124 19.30 -6.81 14.77
C TRP A 124 20.30 -6.11 13.84
N PHE A 125 20.05 -4.87 13.40
CA PHE A 125 21.04 -4.08 12.65
C PHE A 125 22.29 -3.78 13.50
N SER A 126 22.11 -3.45 14.78
CA SER A 126 23.19 -3.11 15.70
C SER A 126 24.09 -4.32 16.06
N ASN A 127 23.55 -5.53 15.99
CA ASN A 127 24.27 -6.77 16.29
C ASN A 127 25.15 -7.21 15.11
N ARG A 128 26.36 -6.66 15.02
CA ARG A 128 27.34 -6.92 13.93
C ARG A 128 28.07 -8.27 14.03
N GLY A 129 28.13 -8.86 15.23
CA GLY A 129 28.85 -10.12 15.49
C GLY A 129 28.14 -11.39 15.02
N GLN A 130 26.92 -11.27 14.45
CA GLN A 130 26.08 -12.40 14.04
C GLN A 130 26.00 -12.56 12.50
N ASP A 131 26.90 -11.95 11.73
CA ASP A 131 26.80 -11.92 10.26
C ASP A 131 27.86 -12.78 9.53
N THR A 132 28.83 -13.40 10.23
CA THR A 132 29.81 -14.34 9.63
C THR A 132 29.18 -15.70 9.30
N VAL A 133 28.87 -15.97 8.03
CA VAL A 133 28.16 -17.12 7.38
C VAL A 133 28.57 -18.56 7.81
N GLU A 134 28.72 -18.84 9.10
CA GLU A 134 29.07 -20.16 9.63
C GLU A 134 27.86 -20.77 10.31
N SER A 135 26.97 -21.37 9.51
CA SER A 135 25.95 -22.39 9.87
C SER A 135 24.93 -22.12 11.00
N GLY A 136 25.09 -21.11 11.85
CA GLY A 136 24.17 -20.73 12.94
C GLY A 136 23.20 -19.59 12.59
N HIS A 137 23.37 -18.94 11.44
CA HIS A 137 22.74 -17.64 11.10
C HIS A 137 21.31 -17.73 10.59
N LEU A 138 20.89 -18.90 10.12
CA LEU A 138 19.49 -19.16 9.78
C LEU A 138 18.54 -18.88 10.96
N ARG A 139 19.03 -19.01 12.20
CA ARG A 139 18.20 -18.87 13.41
C ARG A 139 17.90 -17.43 13.81
N ALA A 140 18.85 -16.50 13.70
CA ALA A 140 18.58 -15.09 14.01
C ALA A 140 17.67 -14.46 12.94
N GLN A 141 17.94 -14.81 11.68
CA GLN A 141 17.11 -14.43 10.53
C GLN A 141 15.69 -14.99 10.65
N SER A 142 15.52 -16.24 11.12
CA SER A 142 14.21 -16.83 11.35
C SER A 142 13.46 -16.15 12.50
N ILE A 143 14.14 -15.70 13.56
CA ILE A 143 13.49 -15.00 14.68
C ILE A 143 12.92 -13.65 14.21
N LEU A 144 13.70 -12.85 13.48
CA LEU A 144 13.19 -11.59 12.95
C LEU A 144 12.04 -11.81 11.98
N TRP A 145 12.13 -12.85 11.15
CA TRP A 145 11.05 -13.23 10.25
C TRP A 145 9.77 -13.62 10.99
N ASP A 146 9.88 -14.41 12.06
CA ASP A 146 8.75 -14.74 12.93
C ASP A 146 8.09 -13.48 13.54
N ASP A 147 8.89 -12.48 13.89
CA ASP A 147 8.39 -11.22 14.44
C ASP A 147 7.69 -10.36 13.38
N ILE A 148 8.20 -10.34 12.15
CA ILE A 148 7.53 -9.72 11.00
C ILE A 148 6.20 -10.43 10.74
N LEU A 149 6.20 -11.76 10.67
CA LEU A 149 4.98 -12.55 10.47
C LEU A 149 3.96 -12.30 11.57
N ARG A 150 4.37 -12.20 12.84
CA ARG A 150 3.45 -11.84 13.93
C ARG A 150 2.84 -10.46 13.75
N ASN A 151 3.64 -9.47 13.38
CA ASN A 151 3.15 -8.11 13.17
C ASN A 151 2.20 -8.01 11.95
N CYS A 152 2.53 -8.74 10.88
CA CYS A 152 1.80 -8.72 9.62
C CYS A 152 0.69 -9.78 9.53
N CYS A 153 0.60 -10.72 10.48
CA CYS A 153 -0.30 -11.88 10.44
C CYS A 153 -1.73 -11.50 10.04
N GLN A 154 -2.30 -10.49 10.71
CA GLN A 154 -3.65 -10.04 10.43
C GLN A 154 -3.76 -9.31 9.08
N ASN A 155 -2.74 -8.58 8.63
CA ASN A 155 -2.71 -7.98 7.29
C ASN A 155 -2.65 -9.03 6.19
N ILE A 156 -1.79 -10.04 6.33
CA ILE A 156 -1.69 -11.17 5.40
C ILE A 156 -3.03 -11.92 5.38
N SER A 157 -3.57 -12.24 6.55
CA SER A 157 -4.85 -12.95 6.68
C SER A 157 -6.03 -12.16 6.10
N THR A 158 -6.07 -10.84 6.30
CA THR A 158 -7.07 -9.96 5.69
C THR A 158 -6.87 -9.85 4.20
N SER A 159 -5.64 -9.79 3.71
CA SER A 159 -5.35 -9.77 2.27
C SER A 159 -5.79 -11.08 1.60
N ILE A 160 -5.54 -12.22 2.25
CA ILE A 160 -6.04 -13.54 1.84
C ILE A 160 -7.57 -13.53 1.77
N ALA A 161 -8.23 -13.07 2.83
CA ALA A 161 -9.69 -12.99 2.85
C ALA A 161 -10.25 -11.99 1.81
N ASN A 162 -9.53 -10.88 1.57
CA ASN A 162 -9.95 -9.81 0.67
C ASN A 162 -9.78 -10.16 -0.80
N ALA A 163 -8.70 -10.86 -1.16
CA ALA A 163 -8.53 -11.40 -2.50
C ALA A 163 -9.67 -12.38 -2.85
N CYS A 164 -10.28 -12.99 -1.83
CA CYS A 164 -11.46 -13.83 -1.97
C CYS A 164 -12.79 -13.06 -1.85
N ILE A 165 -12.83 -11.72 -1.82
CA ILE A 165 -14.07 -10.94 -1.64
C ILE A 165 -15.02 -11.10 -2.83
N GLY A 166 -16.24 -11.48 -2.49
CA GLY A 166 -17.37 -11.80 -3.35
C GLY A 166 -17.91 -13.15 -2.91
N GLY A 167 -18.97 -13.13 -2.10
CA GLY A 167 -19.66 -14.33 -1.60
C GLY A 167 -19.42 -14.70 -0.13
N THR A 168 -20.20 -15.67 0.37
CA THR A 168 -20.12 -16.28 1.70
C THR A 168 -18.81 -17.07 1.88
N GLU A 169 -18.48 -17.49 3.11
CA GLU A 169 -17.29 -18.34 3.34
C GLU A 169 -17.41 -19.69 2.59
N GLU A 170 -18.62 -20.23 2.45
CA GLU A 170 -18.89 -21.39 1.60
C GLU A 170 -18.56 -21.09 0.13
N GLU A 171 -19.02 -19.96 -0.40
CA GLU A 171 -18.73 -19.57 -1.80
C GLU A 171 -17.22 -19.40 -2.03
N LYS A 172 -16.48 -18.85 -1.06
CA LYS A 172 -15.02 -18.75 -1.13
C LYS A 172 -14.34 -20.13 -1.13
N HIS A 173 -14.83 -21.04 -0.29
CA HIS A 173 -14.32 -22.41 -0.22
C HIS A 173 -14.60 -23.17 -1.52
N GLU A 174 -15.82 -23.14 -2.01
CA GLU A 174 -16.22 -23.75 -3.29
C GLU A 174 -15.42 -23.19 -4.46
N LEU A 175 -15.15 -21.88 -4.44
CA LEU A 175 -14.36 -21.20 -5.45
C LEU A 175 -12.90 -21.70 -5.48
N LEU A 176 -12.28 -21.87 -4.30
CA LEU A 176 -10.91 -22.38 -4.20
C LEU A 176 -10.82 -23.87 -4.50
N GLN A 177 -11.77 -24.68 -4.02
CA GLN A 177 -11.86 -26.10 -4.37
C GLN A 177 -12.11 -26.28 -5.87
N GLY A 178 -12.98 -25.46 -6.45
CA GLY A 178 -13.25 -25.42 -7.88
C GLY A 178 -11.99 -25.08 -8.68
N THR A 179 -11.22 -24.08 -8.25
CA THR A 179 -9.93 -23.74 -8.88
C THR A 179 -8.94 -24.91 -8.77
N LEU A 180 -8.80 -25.51 -7.59
CA LEU A 180 -7.92 -26.64 -7.34
C LEU A 180 -8.29 -27.86 -8.17
N LEU A 181 -9.56 -28.26 -8.15
CA LEU A 181 -10.09 -29.37 -8.95
C LEU A 181 -9.89 -29.09 -10.43
N TYR A 182 -10.11 -27.86 -10.87
CA TYR A 182 -9.94 -27.47 -12.26
C TYR A 182 -8.47 -27.53 -12.71
N VAL A 183 -7.54 -26.99 -11.91
CA VAL A 183 -6.10 -27.09 -12.14
C VAL A 183 -5.67 -28.56 -12.21
N ARG A 184 -6.09 -29.38 -11.24
CA ARG A 184 -5.80 -30.82 -11.22
C ARG A 184 -6.37 -31.54 -12.45
N ASN A 185 -7.60 -31.23 -12.86
CA ASN A 185 -8.26 -31.86 -14.00
C ASN A 185 -7.66 -31.44 -15.34
N LEU A 186 -7.23 -30.19 -15.49
CA LEU A 186 -6.47 -29.77 -16.67
C LEU A 186 -5.10 -30.45 -16.73
N ASN A 187 -4.44 -30.64 -15.58
CA ASN A 187 -3.13 -31.26 -15.48
C ASN A 187 -3.13 -32.77 -15.77
N ILE A 188 -4.24 -33.49 -15.60
CA ILE A 188 -4.39 -34.88 -16.08
C ILE A 188 -4.19 -34.97 -17.61
N THR A 189 -4.41 -33.87 -18.33
CA THR A 189 -4.31 -33.82 -19.80
C THR A 189 -2.87 -33.58 -20.30
N LEU A 190 -1.95 -33.16 -19.44
CA LEU A 190 -0.58 -32.75 -19.81
C LEU A 190 0.44 -33.67 -19.13
N ASN A 191 0.91 -34.70 -19.86
CA ASN A 191 1.76 -35.78 -19.33
C ASN A 191 3.21 -35.38 -18.94
N LYS A 192 3.54 -34.09 -18.79
CA LYS A 192 4.84 -33.62 -18.26
C LYS A 192 4.63 -32.39 -17.39
N ARG A 193 4.76 -32.55 -16.07
CA ARG A 193 4.69 -31.43 -15.11
C ARG A 193 6.01 -30.67 -15.06
N GLY A 194 5.95 -29.36 -15.31
CA GLY A 194 7.04 -28.44 -14.97
C GLY A 194 7.21 -28.31 -13.45
N GLU A 195 8.33 -27.76 -13.00
CA GLU A 195 8.55 -27.45 -11.58
C GLU A 195 7.58 -26.34 -11.10
N GLU A 196 7.26 -25.42 -12.01
CA GLU A 196 6.38 -24.27 -11.80
C GLU A 196 4.95 -24.70 -11.48
N GLU A 197 4.43 -25.67 -12.23
CA GLU A 197 3.08 -26.20 -12.03
C GLU A 197 2.94 -26.85 -10.66
N LYS A 198 3.97 -27.59 -10.22
CA LYS A 198 4.02 -28.20 -8.88
C LYS A 198 4.02 -27.14 -7.78
N LYS A 199 4.75 -26.05 -7.95
CA LYS A 199 4.78 -24.92 -7.01
C LYS A 199 3.42 -24.22 -6.94
N VAL A 200 2.77 -23.96 -8.08
CA VAL A 200 1.41 -23.39 -8.12
C VAL A 200 0.40 -24.30 -7.41
N GLU A 201 0.41 -25.61 -7.70
CA GLU A 201 -0.45 -26.59 -7.03
C GLU A 201 -0.23 -26.59 -5.51
N LYS A 202 1.04 -26.59 -5.07
CA LYS A 202 1.38 -26.53 -3.64
C LYS A 202 0.84 -25.26 -2.98
N VAL A 203 0.98 -24.10 -3.62
CA VAL A 203 0.42 -22.84 -3.10
C VAL A 203 -1.10 -22.91 -2.99
N LEU A 204 -1.78 -23.46 -4.01
CA LEU A 204 -3.23 -23.62 -3.98
C LEU A 204 -3.69 -24.61 -2.88
N ASP A 205 -2.95 -25.69 -2.66
CA ASP A 205 -3.23 -26.67 -1.60
C ASP A 205 -3.07 -26.05 -0.20
N LEU A 206 -2.02 -25.22 -0.01
CA LEU A 206 -1.82 -24.45 1.21
C LEU A 206 -2.98 -23.48 1.42
N LEU A 207 -3.35 -22.70 0.39
CA LEU A 207 -4.50 -21.79 0.46
C LEU A 207 -5.78 -22.52 0.85
N SER A 208 -6.10 -23.64 0.20
CA SER A 208 -7.28 -24.44 0.58
C SER A 208 -7.24 -24.88 2.04
N THR A 209 -6.09 -25.29 2.55
CA THR A 209 -5.93 -25.70 3.96
C THR A 209 -6.24 -24.55 4.92
N PHE A 210 -5.83 -23.32 4.58
CA PHE A 210 -6.12 -22.11 5.36
C PHE A 210 -7.62 -21.86 5.52
N PHE A 211 -8.38 -21.94 4.43
CA PHE A 211 -9.82 -21.68 4.47
C PHE A 211 -10.59 -22.80 5.18
N ASN A 212 -10.16 -24.06 5.03
CA ASN A 212 -10.78 -25.20 5.72
C ASN A 212 -10.64 -25.10 7.24
N THR A 213 -9.46 -24.72 7.71
CA THR A 213 -9.19 -24.54 9.15
C THR A 213 -9.99 -23.38 9.74
N SER A 214 -10.29 -22.36 8.92
CA SER A 214 -11.09 -21.20 9.36
C SER A 214 -12.58 -21.55 9.52
N ALA A 215 -13.13 -22.39 8.64
CA ALA A 215 -14.54 -22.79 8.68
C ALA A 215 -14.85 -23.72 9.88
N SER A 216 -13.97 -24.68 10.18
CA SER A 216 -14.20 -25.66 11.28
C SER A 216 -14.25 -25.03 12.67
N ASN A 217 -13.63 -23.87 12.86
CA ASN A 217 -13.62 -23.20 14.16
C ASN A 217 -14.89 -22.37 14.41
N ASN A 218 -15.61 -21.97 13.34
CA ASN A 218 -16.82 -21.18 13.46
C ASN A 218 -18.05 -22.02 13.88
N SER A 219 -18.04 -23.34 13.64
CA SER A 219 -19.18 -24.22 13.96
C SER A 219 -19.43 -24.41 15.46
N ASN A 220 -18.48 -24.04 16.33
CA ASN A 220 -18.63 -24.14 17.78
C ASN A 220 -19.16 -22.85 18.45
N ILE A 221 -19.32 -21.76 17.69
CA ILE A 221 -19.67 -20.42 18.23
C ILE A 221 -21.16 -20.10 18.03
N SER A 222 -21.89 -20.85 17.21
CA SER A 222 -23.32 -20.67 16.95
C SER A 222 -24.24 -20.85 18.17
N ASN A 223 -23.72 -21.25 19.34
CA ASN A 223 -24.49 -21.34 20.59
C ASN A 223 -24.40 -20.10 21.51
N LEU A 224 -23.70 -19.03 21.11
CA LEU A 224 -23.61 -17.79 21.89
C LEU A 224 -24.27 -16.62 21.15
N GLY A 225 -25.59 -16.47 21.36
CA GLY A 225 -26.39 -15.24 21.22
C GLY A 225 -26.04 -14.24 20.12
N ALA A 226 -26.84 -14.24 19.04
CA ALA A 226 -26.71 -13.42 17.84
C ALA A 226 -27.02 -11.91 17.97
N SER A 227 -26.59 -11.21 19.03
CA SER A 227 -27.04 -9.81 19.25
C SER A 227 -25.97 -8.75 19.55
N ARG A 228 -24.67 -9.05 19.42
CA ARG A 228 -23.66 -7.99 19.24
C ARG A 228 -22.61 -8.47 18.25
N GLY A 229 -22.30 -7.63 17.25
CA GLY A 229 -21.24 -7.86 16.27
C GLY A 229 -19.86 -7.92 16.93
N VAL A 230 -19.59 -9.02 17.63
CA VAL A 230 -18.24 -9.43 18.03
C VAL A 230 -17.54 -9.77 16.72
N SER A 231 -16.81 -8.78 16.20
CA SER A 231 -16.16 -8.92 14.91
C SER A 231 -15.16 -10.08 15.03
N ILE A 232 -15.21 -11.03 14.10
CA ILE A 232 -14.31 -12.19 13.95
C ILE A 232 -12.80 -11.81 14.08
N TYR A 233 -12.47 -10.53 13.96
CA TYR A 233 -11.16 -9.95 14.21
C TYR A 233 -10.70 -9.96 15.69
N SER A 234 -11.60 -10.04 16.68
CA SER A 234 -11.19 -10.07 18.10
C SER A 234 -10.63 -11.43 18.50
N GLU A 235 -11.15 -12.53 17.95
CA GLU A 235 -10.62 -13.89 18.22
C GLU A 235 -9.34 -14.18 17.42
N ARG A 236 -9.17 -13.63 16.21
CA ARG A 236 -7.88 -13.72 15.49
C ARG A 236 -6.72 -13.04 16.23
N ARG A 237 -6.97 -12.11 17.16
CA ARG A 237 -5.92 -11.58 18.05
C ARG A 237 -5.39 -12.61 19.04
N GLU A 238 -6.22 -13.53 19.54
CA GLU A 238 -5.75 -14.62 20.39
C GLU A 238 -4.88 -15.62 19.61
N TYR A 239 -5.17 -15.84 18.32
CA TYR A 239 -4.34 -16.66 17.43
C TYR A 239 -2.90 -16.15 17.27
N ALA A 240 -2.71 -14.83 17.28
CA ALA A 240 -1.39 -14.22 17.09
C ALA A 240 -0.45 -14.35 18.31
N HIS A 241 -0.97 -14.71 19.49
CA HIS A 241 -0.16 -14.81 20.72
C HIS A 241 0.11 -16.25 21.18
N GLY A 242 -0.53 -17.26 20.57
CA GLY A 242 -0.35 -18.65 21.00
C GLY A 242 -0.30 -19.71 19.91
N ASN A 243 -0.64 -19.41 18.64
CA ASN A 243 -0.82 -20.47 17.65
C ASN A 243 0.37 -20.60 16.70
N GLY A 244 1.41 -21.31 17.14
CA GLY A 244 2.58 -21.65 16.31
C GLY A 244 2.23 -22.35 14.99
N ARG A 245 1.05 -22.97 14.87
CA ARG A 245 0.58 -23.57 13.61
C ARG A 245 0.23 -22.52 12.56
N MET A 246 -0.42 -21.42 12.94
CA MET A 246 -0.78 -20.35 12.00
C MET A 246 0.47 -19.64 11.49
N LEU A 247 1.42 -19.34 12.38
CA LEU A 247 2.69 -18.73 11.97
C LEU A 247 3.49 -19.65 11.04
N ARG A 248 3.58 -20.94 11.35
CA ARG A 248 4.20 -21.93 10.46
C ARG A 248 3.50 -22.00 9.10
N PHE A 249 2.17 -21.99 9.09
CA PHE A 249 1.42 -21.96 7.85
C PHE A 249 1.72 -20.69 7.03
N LEU A 250 1.70 -19.52 7.67
CA LEU A 250 2.02 -18.25 7.01
C LEU A 250 3.46 -18.25 6.49
N HIS A 251 4.41 -18.82 7.24
CA HIS A 251 5.78 -19.03 6.79
C HIS A 251 5.80 -19.88 5.51
N ASP A 252 5.24 -21.09 5.57
CA ASP A 252 5.25 -22.03 4.43
C ASP A 252 4.61 -21.41 3.18
N ILE A 253 3.42 -20.78 3.31
CA ILE A 253 2.74 -20.21 2.15
C ILE A 253 3.46 -18.98 1.60
N THR A 254 4.06 -18.16 2.45
CA THR A 254 4.78 -16.98 1.98
C THR A 254 6.08 -17.32 1.30
N GLU A 255 6.84 -18.31 1.81
CA GLU A 255 8.04 -18.83 1.15
C GLU A 255 7.70 -19.47 -0.21
N GLU A 256 6.64 -20.27 -0.28
CA GLU A 256 6.24 -20.90 -1.54
C GLU A 256 5.78 -19.87 -2.57
N CYS A 257 4.96 -18.89 -2.17
CA CYS A 257 4.57 -17.78 -3.05
C CYS A 257 5.79 -16.98 -3.50
N PHE A 258 6.74 -16.70 -2.60
CA PHE A 258 7.95 -15.96 -2.93
C PHE A 258 8.84 -16.73 -3.90
N GLY A 259 9.18 -17.98 -3.60
CA GLY A 259 10.00 -18.82 -4.48
C GLY A 259 9.37 -19.05 -5.85
N LEU A 260 8.03 -19.18 -5.90
CA LEU A 260 7.29 -19.24 -7.15
C LEU A 260 7.46 -17.95 -7.98
N VAL A 261 7.26 -16.78 -7.36
CA VAL A 261 7.36 -15.50 -8.08
C VAL A 261 8.81 -15.15 -8.42
N GLU A 262 9.75 -15.34 -7.51
CA GLU A 262 11.16 -15.01 -7.72
C GLU A 262 11.80 -15.89 -8.81
N SER A 263 11.63 -17.20 -8.74
CA SER A 263 12.28 -18.13 -9.68
C SER A 263 11.51 -18.32 -10.98
N HIS A 264 10.19 -18.08 -10.98
CA HIS A 264 9.32 -18.48 -12.08
C HIS A 264 8.23 -17.46 -12.45
N ALA A 265 8.37 -16.16 -12.12
CA ALA A 265 7.34 -15.15 -12.42
C ALA A 265 6.84 -15.18 -13.88
N ALA A 266 7.73 -15.27 -14.87
CA ALA A 266 7.34 -15.31 -16.29
C ALA A 266 6.59 -16.60 -16.64
N ALA A 267 7.08 -17.74 -16.15
CA ALA A 267 6.46 -19.05 -16.38
C ALA A 267 5.10 -19.17 -15.67
N MET A 268 4.99 -18.70 -14.42
CA MET A 268 3.72 -18.59 -13.68
C MET A 268 2.71 -17.72 -14.43
N ARG A 269 3.12 -16.53 -14.91
CA ARG A 269 2.24 -15.67 -15.73
C ARG A 269 1.75 -16.38 -16.98
N ASN A 270 2.66 -17.02 -17.71
CA ASN A 270 2.32 -17.76 -18.93
C ASN A 270 1.36 -18.91 -18.61
N TYR A 271 1.59 -19.63 -17.51
CA TYR A 271 0.74 -20.71 -17.05
C TYR A 271 -0.67 -20.22 -16.68
N LEU A 272 -0.80 -19.14 -15.90
CA LEU A 272 -2.09 -18.57 -15.54
C LEU A 272 -2.84 -17.99 -16.75
N ASN A 273 -2.11 -17.40 -17.71
CA ASN A 273 -2.69 -16.90 -18.96
C ASN A 273 -3.17 -18.06 -19.86
N ASP A 274 -2.38 -19.12 -19.98
CA ASP A 274 -2.77 -20.32 -20.72
C ASP A 274 -3.99 -21.02 -20.07
N LEU A 275 -4.02 -21.08 -18.74
CA LEU A 275 -5.17 -21.55 -17.96
C LEU A 275 -6.43 -20.73 -18.28
N ASN A 276 -6.30 -19.40 -18.32
CA ASN A 276 -7.38 -18.49 -18.68
C ASN A 276 -7.85 -18.70 -20.14
N ASN A 277 -6.93 -18.85 -21.09
CA ASN A 277 -7.23 -19.08 -22.51
C ASN A 277 -7.89 -20.44 -22.75
N LYS A 278 -7.43 -21.50 -22.07
CA LYS A 278 -8.04 -22.84 -22.12
C LYS A 278 -9.45 -22.82 -21.55
N LEU A 279 -9.65 -22.08 -20.46
CA LEU A 279 -10.95 -21.91 -19.85
C LEU A 279 -11.91 -21.15 -20.76
N GLN A 280 -11.46 -20.06 -21.38
CA GLN A 280 -12.24 -19.31 -22.35
C GLN A 280 -12.73 -20.21 -23.49
N ARG A 281 -11.84 -21.02 -24.09
CA ARG A 281 -12.22 -21.99 -25.14
C ARG A 281 -13.23 -23.03 -24.70
N LYS A 282 -13.07 -23.60 -23.48
CA LYS A 282 -14.02 -24.59 -22.94
C LYS A 282 -15.41 -24.01 -22.64
N LEU A 283 -15.50 -22.70 -22.47
CA LEU A 283 -16.73 -22.00 -22.17
C LEU A 283 -17.32 -21.28 -23.40
N GLU A 284 -16.72 -21.43 -24.59
CA GLU A 284 -17.33 -20.99 -25.85
C GLU A 284 -18.69 -21.68 -26.01
N GLY A 285 -19.77 -20.89 -25.95
CA GLY A 285 -21.16 -21.37 -25.99
C GLY A 285 -21.86 -21.51 -24.63
N LYS A 286 -21.18 -21.26 -23.50
CA LYS A 286 -21.82 -21.12 -22.17
C LYS A 286 -22.27 -19.68 -21.91
N ALA A 287 -23.07 -19.49 -20.85
CA ALA A 287 -23.51 -18.17 -20.42
C ALA A 287 -22.28 -17.26 -20.16
N SER A 288 -22.36 -16.00 -20.62
CA SER A 288 -21.29 -15.00 -20.48
C SER A 288 -20.86 -14.77 -19.03
N GLU A 289 -21.75 -15.04 -18.08
CA GLU A 289 -21.52 -14.85 -16.64
C GLU A 289 -20.50 -15.84 -16.06
N ASP A 290 -20.57 -17.12 -16.49
CA ASP A 290 -19.63 -18.15 -16.01
C ASP A 290 -18.19 -17.83 -16.41
N VAL A 291 -17.99 -17.40 -17.66
CA VAL A 291 -16.67 -17.01 -18.19
C VAL A 291 -16.07 -15.88 -17.35
N GLU A 292 -16.90 -14.87 -17.06
CA GLU A 292 -16.47 -13.69 -16.32
C GLU A 292 -16.12 -14.02 -14.87
N ASN A 293 -16.92 -14.86 -14.20
CA ASN A 293 -16.66 -15.30 -12.83
C ASN A 293 -15.32 -16.05 -12.70
N HIS A 294 -15.01 -16.93 -13.66
CA HIS A 294 -13.73 -17.64 -13.66
C HIS A 294 -12.54 -16.73 -13.99
N ARG A 295 -12.70 -15.78 -14.91
CA ARG A 295 -11.66 -14.78 -15.21
C ARG A 295 -11.33 -13.95 -13.96
N ARG A 296 -12.36 -13.50 -13.23
CA ARG A 296 -12.21 -12.80 -11.95
C ARG A 296 -11.49 -13.66 -10.92
N LEU A 297 -11.81 -14.95 -10.85
CA LEU A 297 -11.17 -15.89 -9.95
C LEU A 297 -9.67 -16.06 -10.22
N LEU A 298 -9.27 -16.32 -11.47
CA LEU A 298 -7.85 -16.45 -11.81
C LEU A 298 -7.09 -15.14 -11.53
N GLY A 299 -7.72 -13.98 -11.78
CA GLY A 299 -7.20 -12.68 -11.39
C GLY A 299 -7.00 -12.55 -9.87
N ARG A 300 -7.96 -13.02 -9.07
CA ARG A 300 -7.88 -13.02 -7.60
C ARG A 300 -6.76 -13.92 -7.07
N VAL A 301 -6.64 -15.14 -7.59
CA VAL A 301 -5.56 -16.08 -7.21
C VAL A 301 -4.21 -15.47 -7.53
N ARG A 302 -4.05 -14.88 -8.72
CA ARG A 302 -2.83 -14.18 -9.11
C ARG A 302 -2.50 -13.06 -8.13
N SER A 303 -3.44 -12.15 -7.89
CA SER A 303 -3.27 -11.04 -6.94
C SER A 303 -2.91 -11.53 -5.54
N LEU A 304 -3.52 -12.63 -5.10
CA LEU A 304 -3.24 -13.24 -3.81
C LEU A 304 -1.80 -13.74 -3.68
N ILE A 305 -1.31 -14.48 -4.68
CA ILE A 305 0.08 -14.98 -4.71
C ILE A 305 1.07 -13.81 -4.58
N TYR A 306 0.89 -12.77 -5.40
CA TYR A 306 1.76 -11.58 -5.34
C TYR A 306 1.66 -10.85 -4.01
N THR A 307 0.45 -10.69 -3.46
CA THR A 307 0.24 -10.01 -2.17
C THR A 307 0.94 -10.74 -1.03
N ILE A 308 0.86 -12.08 -1.01
CA ILE A 308 1.53 -12.91 -0.01
C ILE A 308 3.05 -12.84 -0.19
N ALA A 309 3.54 -12.98 -1.42
CA ALA A 309 4.97 -12.95 -1.74
C ALA A 309 5.65 -11.64 -1.30
N LYS A 310 4.93 -10.51 -1.30
CA LYS A 310 5.47 -9.20 -0.91
C LYS A 310 6.03 -9.15 0.50
N TYR A 311 5.52 -9.94 1.43
CA TYR A 311 6.00 -9.93 2.81
C TYR A 311 7.37 -10.60 2.95
N VAL A 312 7.58 -11.74 2.30
CA VAL A 312 8.91 -12.39 2.25
C VAL A 312 9.88 -11.53 1.47
N ARG A 313 9.44 -10.94 0.35
CA ARG A 313 10.26 -9.96 -0.37
C ARG A 313 10.69 -8.83 0.55
N ALA A 314 9.78 -8.29 1.35
CA ALA A 314 10.10 -7.18 2.25
C ALA A 314 11.17 -7.56 3.28
N TRP A 315 11.08 -8.76 3.84
CA TRP A 315 12.13 -9.31 4.70
C TRP A 315 13.46 -9.47 3.95
N TYR A 316 13.42 -10.00 2.73
CA TYR A 316 14.62 -10.20 1.91
C TYR A 316 15.30 -8.88 1.53
N ASP A 317 14.54 -7.83 1.20
CA ASP A 317 15.09 -6.50 0.92
C ASP A 317 15.77 -5.91 2.16
N ILE A 318 15.23 -6.11 3.36
CA ILE A 318 15.82 -5.68 4.63
C ILE A 318 17.11 -6.46 4.94
N VAL A 319 17.12 -7.77 4.73
CA VAL A 319 18.32 -8.63 4.87
C VAL A 319 19.42 -8.22 3.91
N HIS A 320 19.06 -7.99 2.66
CA HIS A 320 20.00 -7.55 1.65
C HIS A 320 20.58 -6.17 1.99
N PHE A 321 19.76 -5.24 2.48
CA PHE A 321 20.23 -3.95 2.94
C PHE A 321 21.23 -4.06 4.11
N LYS A 322 20.93 -4.87 5.13
CA LYS A 322 21.88 -5.13 6.23
C LYS A 322 23.20 -5.70 5.70
N ALA A 323 23.14 -6.73 4.85
CA ALA A 323 24.31 -7.39 4.28
C ALA A 323 25.24 -6.44 3.51
N HIS A 324 24.67 -5.47 2.77
CA HIS A 324 25.45 -4.50 2.00
C HIS A 324 25.90 -3.30 2.84
N CYS A 325 25.18 -3.02 3.92
CA CYS A 325 25.46 -1.93 4.84
C CYS A 325 25.87 -2.50 6.20
N ASN A 326 26.77 -3.50 6.23
CA ASN A 326 27.15 -4.21 7.46
C ASN A 326 27.77 -3.30 8.54
N SER A 327 28.33 -2.16 8.14
CA SER A 327 28.84 -1.14 9.07
C SER A 327 27.74 -0.23 9.62
N ALA A 328 26.51 -0.36 9.13
CA ALA A 328 25.53 0.68 9.24
C ALA A 328 24.53 0.47 10.37
N ASP A 329 24.32 1.52 11.15
CA ASP A 329 23.33 1.54 12.22
C ASP A 329 22.01 2.07 11.67
N LEU A 330 20.91 1.37 11.96
CA LEU A 330 19.56 1.77 11.54
C LEU A 330 18.75 2.20 12.76
N VAL A 331 18.37 3.48 12.80
CA VAL A 331 17.56 4.05 13.89
C VAL A 331 16.15 4.37 13.41
N PHE A 332 15.13 3.95 14.17
CA PHE A 332 13.74 4.26 13.87
C PHE A 332 13.28 5.53 14.59
N ASN A 333 12.59 6.40 13.87
CA ASN A 333 11.97 7.59 14.42
C ASN A 333 10.47 7.63 14.07
N PHE A 334 9.61 7.57 15.09
CA PHE A 334 8.15 7.62 14.96
C PHE A 334 7.55 9.00 15.28
N ASP A 335 8.37 10.03 15.47
CA ASP A 335 7.95 11.33 16.00
C ASP A 335 7.08 12.17 15.05
N LEU A 336 6.71 11.63 13.90
CA LEU A 336 5.84 12.29 12.93
C LEU A 336 4.38 12.15 13.37
N GLY A 337 3.92 13.11 14.18
CA GLY A 337 2.51 13.29 14.54
C GLY A 337 2.17 13.21 16.03
N GLU A 338 3.08 12.74 16.89
CA GLU A 338 2.86 12.72 18.35
C GLU A 338 2.86 14.18 18.88
N GLY A 339 1.69 14.69 19.27
CA GLY A 339 1.54 15.99 19.94
C GLY A 339 0.77 17.06 19.17
N ARG A 340 0.44 16.85 17.90
CA ARG A 340 -0.49 17.74 17.20
C ARG A 340 -1.92 17.28 17.45
N ARG A 341 -2.54 17.84 18.50
CA ARG A 341 -4.00 18.00 18.43
C ARG A 341 -4.25 18.84 17.17
N PRO A 342 -5.12 18.39 16.26
CA PRO A 342 -5.59 19.25 15.18
C PRO A 342 -6.16 20.49 15.86
N GLY A 343 -5.40 21.59 15.87
CA GLY A 343 -6.01 22.88 16.09
C GLY A 343 -7.01 22.97 14.95
N GLY A 344 -8.31 22.89 15.28
CA GLY A 344 -9.37 22.55 14.34
C GLY A 344 -9.10 23.23 13.01
N CYS A 345 -8.95 22.43 11.94
CA CYS A 345 -8.87 23.02 10.62
C CYS A 345 -10.15 23.85 10.49
N GLY A 346 -10.05 25.18 10.38
CA GLY A 346 -11.21 26.07 10.24
C GLY A 346 -11.91 25.90 8.89
N LEU A 347 -11.90 24.69 8.33
CA LEU A 347 -12.70 24.29 7.21
C LEU A 347 -14.11 24.13 7.72
N ASP A 348 -14.96 25.06 7.31
CA ASP A 348 -16.40 24.98 7.48
C ASP A 348 -16.92 23.99 6.42
N PHE A 349 -17.05 22.72 6.80
CA PHE A 349 -17.54 21.68 5.90
C PHE A 349 -18.99 21.95 5.46
N ASP A 350 -19.81 22.56 6.31
CA ASP A 350 -21.18 22.95 5.96
C ASP A 350 -21.19 23.96 4.81
N LYS A 351 -20.24 24.89 4.82
CA LYS A 351 -20.03 25.85 3.71
C LYS A 351 -19.60 25.14 2.42
N ILE A 352 -18.66 24.18 2.50
CA ILE A 352 -18.19 23.41 1.33
C ILE A 352 -19.36 22.59 0.73
N LEU A 353 -20.14 21.93 1.59
CA LEU A 353 -21.33 21.17 1.17
C LEU A 353 -22.38 22.08 0.53
N SER A 354 -22.63 23.24 1.11
CA SER A 354 -23.56 24.23 0.55
C SER A 354 -23.13 24.71 -0.84
N GLN A 355 -21.84 24.93 -1.07
CA GLN A 355 -21.32 25.28 -2.41
C GLN A 355 -21.48 24.14 -3.40
N ALA A 356 -21.18 22.89 -3.00
CA ALA A 356 -21.40 21.73 -3.86
C ALA A 356 -22.89 21.57 -4.24
N ALA A 357 -23.81 21.94 -3.35
CA ALA A 357 -25.25 21.97 -3.64
C ALA A 357 -25.65 23.04 -4.64
N GLN A 358 -25.12 24.25 -4.50
CA GLN A 358 -25.36 25.34 -5.46
C GLN A 358 -24.91 24.99 -6.88
N LEU A 359 -23.92 24.11 -7.03
CA LEU A 359 -23.45 23.62 -8.32
C LEU A 359 -24.39 22.57 -8.95
N GLY A 360 -25.52 22.22 -8.29
CA GLY A 360 -26.53 21.30 -8.81
C GLY A 360 -26.13 19.82 -8.74
N ILE A 361 -25.29 19.46 -7.78
CA ILE A 361 -24.59 18.16 -7.75
C ILE A 361 -25.25 17.18 -6.77
N PHE A 362 -26.08 17.67 -5.85
CA PHE A 362 -26.86 16.82 -4.96
C PHE A 362 -28.24 16.54 -5.56
N ASP A 363 -28.44 15.28 -5.94
CA ASP A 363 -29.76 14.65 -6.00
C ASP A 363 -29.96 13.80 -4.72
N GLU A 364 -31.20 13.47 -4.39
CA GLU A 364 -31.62 12.65 -3.26
C GLU A 364 -30.79 11.35 -3.08
N ALA A 365 -30.30 10.76 -4.17
CA ALA A 365 -29.43 9.57 -4.19
C ALA A 365 -28.05 9.77 -3.52
N ASN A 366 -27.58 11.01 -3.37
CA ASN A 366 -26.30 11.32 -2.72
C ASN A 366 -26.44 11.61 -1.21
N LYS A 367 -27.66 11.58 -0.67
CA LYS A 367 -27.94 11.89 0.75
C LYS A 367 -27.37 10.85 1.71
N GLU A 368 -27.41 9.55 1.36
CA GLU A 368 -26.77 8.48 2.15
C GLU A 368 -25.25 8.65 2.23
N SER A 369 -24.62 9.09 1.14
CA SER A 369 -23.18 9.39 1.16
C SER A 369 -22.87 10.53 2.13
N MET A 370 -23.71 11.57 2.19
CA MET A 370 -23.60 12.67 3.14
C MET A 370 -23.76 12.25 4.61
N GLU A 371 -24.74 11.40 4.91
CA GLU A 371 -24.95 10.90 6.28
C GLU A 371 -23.77 10.01 6.72
N ALA A 372 -23.25 9.17 5.82
CA ALA A 372 -22.02 8.42 6.05
C ALA A 372 -20.78 9.32 6.21
N PHE A 373 -20.77 10.51 5.60
CA PHE A 373 -19.75 11.53 5.84
C PHE A 373 -19.88 12.08 7.27
N HIS A 374 -21.04 12.57 7.72
CA HIS A 374 -21.18 13.18 9.05
C HIS A 374 -20.88 12.22 10.22
N ASP A 375 -21.24 10.94 10.14
CA ASP A 375 -20.97 9.96 11.22
C ASP A 375 -19.47 9.73 11.48
N VAL A 376 -18.62 9.96 10.47
CA VAL A 376 -17.16 9.81 10.59
C VAL A 376 -16.51 11.08 11.18
N GLU A 377 -17.17 12.23 11.08
CA GLU A 377 -16.66 13.54 11.55
C GLU A 377 -16.52 13.60 13.08
N GLN A 378 -17.43 12.96 13.81
CA GLN A 378 -17.45 13.02 15.28
C GLN A 378 -16.38 12.14 15.97
N ASN A 379 -15.70 11.23 15.25
CA ASN A 379 -14.94 10.16 15.91
C ASN A 379 -13.42 10.12 15.67
N CYS A 380 -12.81 10.86 14.73
CA CYS A 380 -11.40 10.62 14.35
C CYS A 380 -10.61 11.83 13.78
N ILE A 381 -10.56 12.96 14.48
CA ILE A 381 -9.88 14.19 13.99
C ILE A 381 -8.37 14.00 13.71
N SER A 382 -7.69 13.04 14.36
CA SER A 382 -6.26 12.75 14.11
C SER A 382 -5.98 11.82 12.91
N ALA A 383 -7.00 11.19 12.32
CA ALA A 383 -6.85 10.22 11.23
C ALA A 383 -6.82 10.85 9.82
N TRP A 384 -6.82 12.19 9.74
CA TRP A 384 -7.13 12.92 8.50
C TRP A 384 -5.91 13.42 7.73
N ASN A 385 -4.73 13.47 8.36
CA ASN A 385 -3.48 13.73 7.65
C ASN A 385 -2.90 12.41 7.12
N HIS A 386 -2.92 12.26 5.80
CA HIS A 386 -2.22 11.19 5.11
C HIS A 386 -0.72 11.20 5.46
N CYS A 387 -0.11 10.03 5.59
CA CYS A 387 1.27 9.87 6.06
C CYS A 387 2.27 10.59 5.13
N GLU A 388 1.97 10.61 3.84
CA GLU A 388 2.78 11.29 2.81
C GLU A 388 2.86 12.80 3.06
N MET A 389 1.77 13.42 3.54
CA MET A 389 1.76 14.87 3.83
C MET A 389 2.52 15.20 5.10
N GLN A 390 2.44 14.34 6.12
CA GLN A 390 3.26 14.48 7.32
C GLN A 390 4.75 14.31 6.96
N MET A 391 5.06 13.37 6.06
CA MET A 391 6.42 13.13 5.59
C MET A 391 6.96 14.30 4.78
N LEU A 392 6.15 14.84 3.86
CA LEU A 392 6.49 16.03 3.10
C LEU A 392 6.81 17.22 4.01
N GLU A 393 5.97 17.46 5.02
CA GLU A 393 6.20 18.52 5.99
C GLU A 393 7.54 18.34 6.73
N PHE A 394 7.83 17.11 7.16
CA PHE A 394 9.06 16.79 7.86
C PHE A 394 10.31 17.02 7.01
N VAL A 395 10.32 16.49 5.78
CA VAL A 395 11.44 16.60 4.85
C VAL A 395 11.71 18.07 4.50
N LEU A 396 10.65 18.85 4.24
CA LEU A 396 10.79 20.28 3.92
C LEU A 396 11.28 21.12 5.11
N ALA A 397 11.06 20.67 6.34
CA ALA A 397 11.59 21.32 7.54
C ALA A 397 13.07 21.00 7.83
N LYS A 398 13.71 20.11 7.05
CA LYS A 398 15.03 19.54 7.30
C LYS A 398 16.01 19.87 6.16
N GLU A 399 16.27 21.16 5.97
CA GLU A 399 17.09 21.69 4.86
C GLU A 399 18.53 21.13 4.80
N GLU A 400 19.16 20.86 5.95
CA GLU A 400 20.56 20.36 6.00
C GLU A 400 20.67 18.83 5.95
N SER A 401 19.54 18.12 5.94
CA SER A 401 19.53 16.65 6.01
C SER A 401 19.80 16.02 4.65
N ARG A 402 20.39 14.82 4.67
CA ARG A 402 20.69 14.03 3.49
C ARG A 402 19.68 12.89 3.35
N PHE A 403 18.65 13.09 2.55
CA PHE A 403 17.62 12.08 2.37
C PHE A 403 17.87 11.23 1.13
N TYR A 404 17.49 9.97 1.19
CA TYR A 404 17.24 9.22 -0.04
C TYR A 404 16.04 9.83 -0.75
N ASN A 405 16.13 9.98 -2.07
CA ASN A 405 15.18 10.72 -2.89
C ASN A 405 13.88 9.94 -3.18
N TYR A 406 13.40 9.14 -2.23
CA TYR A 406 12.19 8.34 -2.36
C TYR A 406 11.41 8.29 -1.05
N VAL A 407 10.09 8.39 -1.15
CA VAL A 407 9.16 8.13 -0.05
C VAL A 407 8.51 6.77 -0.25
N GLY A 408 8.88 5.82 0.61
CA GLY A 408 8.26 4.49 0.61
C GLY A 408 6.91 4.54 1.33
N CYS A 409 5.89 3.91 0.76
CA CYS A 409 4.54 3.91 1.33
C CYS A 409 3.98 2.49 1.40
N SER A 410 3.21 2.15 2.43
CA SER A 410 2.65 0.80 2.57
C SER A 410 1.58 0.47 1.52
N LYS A 411 1.04 1.52 0.88
CA LYS A 411 0.14 1.50 -0.27
C LYS A 411 0.59 2.60 -1.24
N GLY A 412 0.15 2.53 -2.49
CA GLY A 412 0.32 3.69 -3.39
C GLY A 412 -0.24 4.96 -2.74
N PRO A 413 0.29 6.15 -3.06
CA PRO A 413 -0.20 7.42 -2.56
C PRO A 413 -1.51 7.83 -3.23
N CYS A 414 -2.41 8.51 -2.52
CA CYS A 414 -3.62 9.04 -3.13
C CYS A 414 -3.29 10.11 -4.18
N TRP A 415 -4.24 10.44 -5.07
CA TRP A 415 -3.99 11.37 -6.17
C TRP A 415 -3.48 12.74 -5.69
N LEU A 416 -4.08 13.26 -4.62
CA LEU A 416 -3.65 14.52 -4.00
C LEU A 416 -2.27 14.42 -3.36
N CYS A 417 -2.00 13.37 -2.58
CA CYS A 417 -0.68 13.18 -1.98
C CYS A 417 0.42 13.10 -3.04
N TYR A 418 0.16 12.34 -4.11
CA TYR A 418 1.10 12.16 -5.21
C TYR A 418 1.45 13.49 -5.87
N HIS A 419 0.44 14.21 -6.35
CA HIS A 419 0.70 15.47 -7.04
C HIS A 419 1.23 16.55 -6.12
N VAL A 420 0.79 16.63 -4.86
CA VAL A 420 1.35 17.61 -3.92
C VAL A 420 2.83 17.32 -3.66
N LEU A 421 3.21 16.07 -3.42
CA LEU A 421 4.60 15.72 -3.15
C LEU A 421 5.51 15.98 -4.35
N VAL A 422 5.14 15.48 -5.54
CA VAL A 422 5.94 15.68 -6.76
C VAL A 422 6.14 17.18 -7.06
N ASN A 423 5.12 18.00 -6.81
CA ASN A 423 5.19 19.42 -7.10
C ASN A 423 5.82 20.27 -5.99
N MET A 424 5.79 19.82 -4.73
CA MET A 424 6.43 20.51 -3.62
C MET A 424 7.91 20.13 -3.49
N THR A 425 8.24 18.88 -3.79
CA THR A 425 9.59 18.31 -3.71
C THR A 425 9.88 17.52 -4.98
N SER A 426 10.18 18.22 -6.07
CA SER A 426 10.50 17.62 -7.39
C SER A 426 11.68 16.66 -7.41
N GLN A 427 12.41 16.60 -6.29
CA GLN A 427 13.55 15.74 -6.07
C GLN A 427 13.14 14.39 -5.49
N PHE A 428 12.00 14.30 -4.81
CA PHE A 428 11.52 13.06 -4.23
C PHE A 428 10.59 12.32 -5.18
N GLU A 429 10.80 11.02 -5.25
CA GLU A 429 9.97 10.08 -5.96
C GLU A 429 9.09 9.28 -4.99
N MET A 430 8.07 8.64 -5.54
CA MET A 430 7.19 7.71 -4.83
C MET A 430 6.57 6.75 -5.83
N ARG A 431 5.93 5.69 -5.34
CA ARG A 431 5.13 4.80 -6.19
C ARG A 431 4.06 5.59 -6.97
N PRO A 432 3.63 5.07 -8.14
CA PRO A 432 2.49 5.62 -8.84
C PRO A 432 1.27 5.73 -7.94
N SER A 433 0.48 6.79 -8.14
CA SER A 433 -0.73 7.00 -7.38
C SER A 433 -1.72 5.86 -7.59
N HIS A 434 -2.48 5.55 -6.54
CA HIS A 434 -3.64 4.69 -6.66
C HIS A 434 -4.89 5.44 -7.17
N PHE A 435 -4.68 6.67 -7.63
CA PHE A 435 -5.64 7.59 -8.22
C PHE A 435 -6.86 7.97 -7.38
N LYS A 436 -7.15 7.33 -6.24
CA LYS A 436 -8.32 7.72 -5.46
C LYS A 436 -8.16 9.13 -4.92
N LEU A 437 -9.28 9.83 -4.96
CA LEU A 437 -9.46 11.13 -4.36
C LEU A 437 -10.16 10.99 -3.02
N TYR A 438 -9.56 11.58 -1.98
CA TYR A 438 -10.13 11.65 -0.65
C TYR A 438 -10.58 13.08 -0.38
N PRO A 439 -11.90 13.36 -0.35
CA PRO A 439 -12.41 14.72 -0.11
C PRO A 439 -11.98 15.32 1.24
N ARG A 440 -11.63 14.45 2.19
CA ARG A 440 -11.16 14.79 3.54
C ARG A 440 -9.63 14.86 3.66
N TRP A 441 -8.95 14.91 2.53
CA TRP A 441 -7.50 15.10 2.51
C TRP A 441 -7.15 16.44 3.17
N LEU A 442 -6.13 16.44 4.02
CA LEU A 442 -5.69 17.65 4.70
C LEU A 442 -4.31 18.08 4.19
N PRO A 443 -4.06 19.40 4.10
CA PRO A 443 -2.80 19.93 3.62
C PRO A 443 -1.70 19.77 4.67
N PRO A 444 -0.42 19.73 4.24
CA PRO A 444 0.69 19.81 5.16
C PRO A 444 0.69 21.15 5.91
N ASN A 445 1.19 21.15 7.15
CA ASN A 445 1.19 22.37 7.95
C ASN A 445 2.49 23.15 7.78
N PHE A 446 2.56 23.99 6.74
CA PHE A 446 3.73 24.81 6.43
C PHE A 446 3.96 26.02 7.36
N THR A 447 3.53 25.97 8.63
CA THR A 447 3.49 27.14 9.55
C THR A 447 4.70 28.07 9.50
N LYS A 448 5.91 27.53 9.34
CA LYS A 448 7.17 28.27 9.49
C LYS A 448 7.78 28.83 8.20
N ASP A 449 7.34 28.37 7.02
CA ASP A 449 7.96 28.74 5.75
C ASP A 449 6.95 29.31 4.76
N GLN A 450 7.06 30.61 4.48
CA GLN A 450 6.18 31.34 3.58
C GLN A 450 6.35 30.91 2.12
N ALA A 451 7.57 30.58 1.68
CA ALA A 451 7.82 30.13 0.30
C ALA A 451 7.17 28.77 0.05
N HIS A 452 7.24 27.85 1.03
CA HIS A 452 6.52 26.57 0.95
C HIS A 452 5.00 26.78 0.92
N LYS A 453 4.44 27.71 1.71
CA LYS A 453 3.01 28.05 1.66
C LYS A 453 2.59 28.56 0.28
N GLU A 454 3.33 29.50 -0.28
CA GLU A 454 3.02 30.10 -1.58
C GLU A 454 3.08 29.06 -2.70
N ARG A 455 4.12 28.23 -2.70
CA ARG A 455 4.24 27.11 -3.64
C ARG A 455 3.07 26.14 -3.48
N PHE A 456 2.72 25.78 -2.25
CA PHE A 456 1.59 24.89 -1.99
C PHE A 456 0.26 25.46 -2.51
N VAL A 457 0.01 26.76 -2.31
CA VAL A 457 -1.17 27.43 -2.88
C VAL A 457 -1.17 27.37 -4.41
N ALA A 458 0.00 27.53 -5.05
CA ALA A 458 0.11 27.38 -6.51
C ALA A 458 -0.23 25.95 -6.96
N VAL A 459 0.24 24.93 -6.23
CA VAL A 459 -0.12 23.52 -6.46
C VAL A 459 -1.62 23.30 -6.33
N LEU A 460 -2.24 23.80 -5.26
CA LEU A 460 -3.69 23.68 -5.06
C LEU A 460 -4.49 24.32 -6.20
N LYS A 461 -4.10 25.52 -6.66
CA LYS A 461 -4.77 26.18 -7.80
C LYS A 461 -4.71 25.34 -9.07
N LEU A 462 -3.59 24.66 -9.33
CA LEU A 462 -3.45 23.78 -10.48
C LEU A 462 -4.30 22.52 -10.34
N LEU A 463 -4.29 21.89 -9.17
CA LEU A 463 -5.15 20.75 -8.90
C LEU A 463 -6.63 21.13 -9.03
N THR A 464 -7.04 22.29 -8.51
CA THR A 464 -8.40 22.82 -8.70
C THR A 464 -8.77 22.98 -10.17
N LYS A 465 -7.87 23.58 -10.97
CA LYS A 465 -8.10 23.74 -12.43
C LYS A 465 -8.27 22.38 -13.12
N GLU A 466 -7.44 21.41 -12.76
CA GLU A 466 -7.52 20.07 -13.33
C GLU A 466 -8.79 19.34 -12.91
N MET A 467 -9.20 19.47 -11.65
CA MET A 467 -10.45 18.89 -11.17
C MET A 467 -11.66 19.47 -11.91
N ARG A 468 -11.69 20.80 -12.13
CA ARG A 468 -12.73 21.42 -12.97
C ARG A 468 -12.73 20.87 -14.40
N ARG A 469 -11.56 20.75 -15.03
CA ARG A 469 -11.43 20.17 -16.38
C ARG A 469 -12.03 18.76 -16.46
N LEU A 470 -11.74 17.91 -15.47
CA LEU A 470 -12.29 16.56 -15.37
C LEU A 470 -13.81 16.56 -15.17
N ILE A 471 -14.34 17.47 -14.35
CA ILE A 471 -15.78 17.66 -14.15
C ILE A 471 -16.47 18.09 -15.45
N ASP A 472 -15.88 19.04 -16.18
CA ASP A 472 -16.44 19.60 -17.42
C ASP A 472 -16.46 18.56 -18.55
N LEU A 473 -15.37 17.77 -18.69
CA LEU A 473 -15.34 16.65 -19.64
C LEU A 473 -16.45 15.62 -19.41
N ARG A 474 -16.83 15.40 -18.15
CA ARG A 474 -17.97 14.53 -17.81
C ARG A 474 -19.29 15.16 -18.22
N LYS A 475 -19.49 16.46 -17.95
CA LYS A 475 -20.72 17.18 -18.35
C LYS A 475 -20.92 17.19 -19.86
N GLY A 476 -19.85 17.23 -20.64
CA GLY A 476 -19.90 17.15 -22.10
C GLY A 476 -20.23 15.77 -22.67
N GLY A 477 -20.34 14.72 -21.84
CA GLY A 477 -20.54 13.34 -22.30
C GLY A 477 -19.32 12.72 -22.99
N GLU A 478 -18.20 13.44 -23.05
CA GLU A 478 -16.94 12.99 -23.66
C GLU A 478 -16.14 12.07 -22.73
N TYR A 479 -16.42 12.11 -21.43
CA TYR A 479 -15.81 11.20 -20.46
C TYR A 479 -16.39 9.79 -20.61
N ARG A 480 -15.68 8.94 -21.35
CA ARG A 480 -15.85 7.48 -21.22
C ARG A 480 -15.01 7.03 -20.03
N PRO A 481 -15.60 6.42 -18.98
CA PRO A 481 -14.79 5.73 -17.99
C PRO A 481 -13.92 4.73 -18.76
N ARG A 482 -12.59 4.91 -18.72
CA ARG A 482 -11.70 3.84 -19.19
C ARG A 482 -12.11 2.59 -18.43
N ASN A 483 -12.09 1.44 -19.10
CA ASN A 483 -12.10 0.14 -18.44
C ASN A 483 -10.84 0.06 -17.58
N ALA A 484 -10.85 0.74 -16.44
CA ALA A 484 -9.67 0.96 -15.69
C ALA A 484 -9.35 -0.32 -14.93
N LYS A 485 -8.08 -0.68 -15.03
CA LYS A 485 -7.49 -1.64 -14.11
C LYS A 485 -7.75 -1.17 -12.67
N PRO A 486 -7.87 -2.10 -11.71
CA PRO A 486 -8.08 -1.78 -10.31
C PRO A 486 -7.10 -0.71 -9.84
N ASP A 487 -7.55 0.09 -8.88
CA ASP A 487 -6.98 1.36 -8.46
C ASP A 487 -5.51 1.33 -8.00
N CYS A 488 -4.81 0.19 -7.98
CA CYS A 488 -3.39 0.12 -7.67
C CYS A 488 -2.66 -0.41 -8.92
N PRO A 489 -1.50 0.15 -9.34
CA PRO A 489 -0.63 -0.61 -10.25
C PRO A 489 -0.52 -2.03 -9.72
N ASP A 490 -0.70 -3.02 -10.60
CA ASP A 490 -0.93 -4.41 -10.20
C ASP A 490 0.11 -4.76 -9.12
N ASP A 491 -0.29 -5.44 -8.03
CA ASP A 491 0.65 -5.86 -6.97
C ASP A 491 1.87 -6.59 -7.56
N GLU A 492 1.68 -7.15 -8.73
CA GLU A 492 2.64 -7.70 -9.65
C GLU A 492 3.62 -6.71 -10.28
N ASP A 493 3.21 -5.53 -10.75
CA ASP A 493 4.11 -4.53 -11.35
C ASP A 493 5.13 -4.03 -10.32
N THR A 494 4.67 -3.87 -9.07
CA THR A 494 5.59 -3.60 -7.94
C THR A 494 6.45 -4.82 -7.59
N PHE A 495 5.99 -6.04 -7.86
CA PHE A 495 6.79 -7.25 -7.65
C PHE A 495 7.91 -7.45 -8.70
N LEU A 496 7.64 -7.04 -9.95
CA LEU A 496 8.44 -7.34 -11.13
C LEU A 496 9.51 -6.30 -11.46
N SER A 497 9.72 -5.32 -10.59
CA SER A 497 10.86 -4.42 -10.72
C SER A 497 12.15 -5.23 -10.51
N LEU A 498 12.79 -5.59 -11.63
CA LEU A 498 13.72 -6.71 -11.78
C LEU A 498 14.92 -6.66 -10.82
N ARG A 499 15.12 -7.75 -10.07
CA ARG A 499 16.45 -8.33 -9.88
C ARG A 499 16.64 -9.31 -11.03
N GLU A 500 17.42 -8.97 -12.06
CA GLU A 500 18.05 -10.06 -12.82
C GLU A 500 18.94 -10.78 -11.80
N ALA A 501 18.66 -12.06 -11.54
CA ALA A 501 19.49 -12.87 -10.66
C ALA A 501 20.97 -12.70 -11.10
N PRO A 502 21.92 -12.55 -10.17
CA PRO A 502 23.32 -12.62 -10.56
C PRO A 502 23.50 -13.94 -11.31
N LYS A 503 23.93 -13.88 -12.56
CA LYS A 503 24.32 -15.07 -13.30
C LYS A 503 25.44 -15.72 -12.49
N SER A 504 25.12 -16.84 -11.84
CA SER A 504 26.04 -17.65 -11.05
C SER A 504 27.20 -18.16 -11.89
#